data_AF-A0A1G2VXC9-F1
#
_entry.id   AF-A0A1G2VXC9-F1
#
_cell.length_a   1.000
_cell.length_b   1.000
_cell.length_c   1.000
_cell.angle_alpha   90.00
_cell.angle_beta   90.00
_cell.angle_gamma   90.00
#
_symmetry.space_group_name_H-M   'P 1'
#
loop_
_entity.id
_entity.type
_entity.pdbx_description
1 polymer ?
#
loop_
_entity_poly.entity_id
_entity_poly.type
_entity_poly.pdbx_seq_one_letter_code
_entity_poly.pdbx_strand_id
1 'polypeptide(L)' 'MLDPALVEALQAVVAEEGQPPQVAQRLIAWLNQTSTSEPTRDENTHFLKNVHDALSVKVADAN' A
#
# COMPACT_ATOMS: atom_id res chain seq x y z
N MET A 1 -5.17 -8.74 -12.16
CA MET A 1 -4.70 -7.39 -12.57
C MET A 1 -5.77 -6.41 -12.13
N LEU A 2 -5.37 -5.35 -11.42
CA LEU A 2 -6.29 -4.28 -11.00
C LEU A 2 -6.82 -3.48 -12.19
N ASP A 3 -8.05 -2.99 -12.04
CA ASP A 3 -8.65 -2.06 -12.98
C ASP A 3 -7.84 -0.75 -13.08
N PRO A 4 -7.55 -0.24 -14.29
CA PRO A 4 -6.77 0.99 -14.47
C PRO A 4 -7.41 2.23 -13.84
N ALA A 5 -8.74 2.36 -13.89
CA ALA A 5 -9.43 3.51 -13.31
C ALA A 5 -9.36 3.48 -11.77
N LEU A 6 -9.32 2.29 -11.16
CA LEU A 6 -9.07 2.14 -9.73
C LEU A 6 -7.64 2.55 -9.34
N VAL A 7 -6.64 2.23 -10.17
CA VAL A 7 -5.25 2.67 -9.96
C VAL A 7 -5.15 4.19 -10.00
N GLU A 8 -5.79 4.85 -10.97
CA GLU A 8 -5.82 6.30 -11.09
C GLU A 8 -6.54 6.96 -9.90
N ALA A 9 -7.67 6.40 -9.46
CA ALA A 9 -8.40 6.90 -8.29
C ALA A 9 -7.56 6.82 -7.00
N LEU A 10 -6.82 5.72 -6.80
CA LEU A 10 -5.94 5.57 -5.63
C LEU A 10 -4.79 6.57 -5.64
N GLN A 11 -4.22 6.84 -6.81
CA GLN A 11 -3.16 7.84 -6.95
C GLN A 11 -3.70 9.25 -6.70
N ALA A 12 -4.88 9.57 -7.20
CA ALA A 12 -5.54 10.86 -6.99
C ALA A 12 -5.83 11.11 -5.51
N VAL A 13 -6.48 10.16 -4.82
CA VAL A 13 -6.81 10.28 -3.39
C VAL A 13 -5.55 10.42 -2.53
N VAL A 14 -4.50 9.65 -2.81
CA VAL A 14 -3.23 9.77 -2.07
C VAL A 14 -2.59 11.14 -2.28
N ALA A 15 -2.67 11.70 -3.49
CA ALA A 15 -2.19 13.05 -3.76
C ALA A 15 -3.05 14.13 -3.07
N GLU A 16 -4.37 13.99 -3.08
CA GLU A 16 -5.31 14.90 -2.40
C GLU A 16 -5.11 14.93 -0.88
N GLU A 17 -4.81 13.78 -0.28
CA GLU A 17 -4.51 13.64 1.16
C GLU A 17 -3.07 14.08 1.52
N GLY A 18 -2.30 14.60 0.56
CA GLY A 18 -0.91 15.03 0.77
C GLY A 18 0.04 13.88 1.13
N GLN A 19 -0.37 12.64 0.84
CA GLN A 19 0.39 11.45 1.17
C GLN A 19 1.46 11.18 0.10
N PRO A 20 2.58 10.52 0.48
CA PRO A 20 3.62 10.17 -0.46
C PRO A 20 3.10 9.22 -1.55
N PRO A 21 3.54 9.35 -2.82
CA PRO A 21 3.11 8.47 -3.92
C PRO A 21 3.42 6.98 -3.67
N GLN A 22 4.38 6.68 -2.80
CA GLN A 22 4.67 5.31 -2.36
C GLN A 22 3.49 4.66 -1.61
N VAL A 23 2.59 5.46 -1.01
CA VAL A 23 1.37 4.97 -0.37
C VAL A 23 0.40 4.42 -1.42
N ALA A 24 0.17 5.15 -2.52
CA ALA A 24 -0.66 4.67 -3.63
C ALA A 24 -0.09 3.38 -4.22
N GLN A 25 1.23 3.34 -4.47
CA GLN A 25 1.90 2.14 -5.00
C GLN A 25 1.75 0.92 -4.07
N ARG A 26 1.82 1.12 -2.75
CA ARG A 26 1.60 0.06 -1.77
C ARG A 26 0.15 -0.43 -1.75
N LEU A 27 -0.82 0.48 -1.83
CA LEU A 27 -2.24 0.14 -1.91
C LEU A 27 -2.55 -0.64 -3.19
N ILE A 28 -2.01 -0.22 -4.33
CA ILE A 28 -2.15 -0.93 -5.61
C ILE A 28 -1.52 -2.32 -5.55
N ALA A 29 -0.35 -2.48 -4.91
CA ALA A 29 0.31 -3.77 -4.74
C ALA A 29 -0.50 -4.72 -3.83
N TRP A 30 -1.09 -4.20 -2.74
CA TRP A 30 -1.97 -4.95 -1.84
C TRP A 30 -3.24 -5.42 -2.54
N LEU A 31 -3.92 -4.51 -3.26
CA LEU A 31 -5.13 -4.83 -4.03
C LEU A 31 -4.84 -5.84 -5.15
N ASN A 32 -3.67 -5.75 -5.79
CA ASN A 32 -3.30 -6.72 -6.83
C ASN A 32 -3.10 -8.11 -6.23
N GLN A 33 -2.37 -8.23 -5.12
CA GLN A 33 -2.14 -9.51 -4.45
C GLN A 33 -3.43 -10.17 -3.95
N THR A 34 -4.31 -9.38 -3.31
CA THR A 34 -5.62 -9.86 -2.82
C THR A 34 -6.58 -10.24 -3.96
N SER A 35 -6.46 -9.61 -5.12
CA SER A 35 -7.26 -9.98 -6.31
C SER A 35 -6.75 -11.24 -7.02
N THR A 36 -5.49 -11.64 -6.79
CA THR A 36 -4.86 -12.80 -7.46
C THR A 36 -4.78 -14.05 -6.59
N SER A 37 -4.96 -13.95 -5.28
CA SER A 37 -4.84 -15.11 -4.37
C SER A 37 -5.71 -14.89 -3.16
N GLU A 38 -6.48 -15.91 -2.75
CA GLU A 38 -6.91 -16.04 -1.35
C GLU A 38 -5.64 -16.05 -0.50
N PRO A 39 -5.29 -14.95 0.20
CA PRO A 39 -4.01 -14.88 0.88
C PRO A 39 -4.07 -15.87 2.04
N THR A 40 -3.10 -16.78 2.13
CA THR A 40 -2.94 -17.52 3.37
C THR A 40 -2.61 -16.52 4.49
N ARG A 41 -3.18 -16.74 5.68
CA ARG A 41 -3.14 -15.80 6.82
C ARG A 41 -1.72 -15.35 7.21
N ASP A 42 -0.72 -16.18 6.92
CA ASP A 42 0.70 -15.93 7.18
C ASP A 42 1.33 -14.90 6.24
N GLU A 43 1.06 -14.98 4.93
CA GLU A 43 1.61 -14.04 3.95
C GLU A 43 1.10 -12.62 4.19
N ASN A 44 -0.17 -12.49 4.59
CA ASN A 44 -0.75 -11.22 4.95
C ASN A 44 -0.09 -10.62 6.21
N THR A 45 0.27 -11.44 7.20
CA THR A 45 0.89 -10.96 8.45
C THR A 45 2.32 -10.47 8.23
N HIS A 46 3.11 -11.20 7.45
CA HIS A 46 4.49 -10.81 7.12
C HIS A 46 4.54 -9.55 6.25
N PHE A 47 3.61 -9.43 5.30
CA PHE A 47 3.51 -8.24 4.45
C PHE A 47 3.01 -7.01 5.22
N LEU A 48 1.99 -7.15 6.08
CA LEU A 48 1.52 -6.06 6.96
C LEU A 48 2.62 -5.56 7.89
N LYS A 49 3.45 -6.47 8.43
CA LYS A 49 4.63 -6.09 9.23
C LYS A 49 5.63 -5.27 8.41
N ASN A 50 5.93 -5.67 7.18
CA ASN A 50 6.83 -4.92 6.30
C ASN A 50 6.27 -3.54 5.89
N VAL A 51 4.94 -3.44 5.69
CA VAL A 51 4.27 -2.16 5.42
C VAL A 51 4.31 -1.26 6.66
N HIS A 52 4.03 -1.81 7.85
CA HIS A 52 4.14 -1.10 9.12
C HIS A 52 5.57 -0.59 9.35
N ASP A 53 6.58 -1.46 9.24
CA ASP A 53 7.99 -1.07 9.38
C ASP A 53 8.37 0.05 8.40
N ALA A 54 7.91 -0.04 7.14
CA ALA A 54 8.24 0.98 6.13
C ALA A 54 7.47 2.31 6.28
N LEU A 55 6.34 2.32 6.99
CA LEU A 55 5.62 3.54 7.38
C LEU A 55 6.19 4.13 8.67
N SER A 56 6.63 3.29 9.61
CA SER A 56 7.28 3.72 10.85
C SER A 56 8.65 4.38 10.63
N VAL A 57 9.41 4.00 9.60
CA VAL A 57 10.69 4.64 9.28
C VAL A 57 10.54 6.15 8.97
N LYS A 58 9.37 6.63 8.52
CA LYS A 58 9.14 8.07 8.32
C LYS A 58 8.85 8.87 9.59
N VAL A 59 8.65 8.22 10.75
CA VAL A 59 8.40 8.91 12.03
C VAL A 59 9.69 9.06 12.84
N ALA A 60 10.76 8.34 12.49
CA ALA A 60 12.03 8.35 13.23
C ALA A 60 13.02 9.45 12.78
N ASP A 61 12.84 10.06 11.61
CA ASP A 61 13.68 11.16 11.10
C ASP A 61 13.02 12.53 11.33
N ALA A 62 12.67 12.80 12.59
CA ALA A 62 12.31 14.12 13.09
C ALA A 62 12.89 14.33 14.48
N ASN A 63 14.21 14.12 14.63
CA ASN A 63 14.99 14.71 15.71
C ASN A 63 16.49 14.76 15.36
#